data_AF-A0A2D4WK40-F1
#
_entry.id   AF-A0A2D4WK40-F1
#
_cell.length_a   1.000
_cell.length_b   1.000
_cell.length_c   1.000
_cell.angle_alpha   90.00
_cell.angle_beta   90.00
_cell.angle_gamma   90.00
#
_symmetry.space_group_name_H-M   'P 1'
#
loop_
_entity.id
_entity.type
_entity.pdbx_description
1 polymer ?
#
loop_
_entity_poly.entity_id
_entity_poly.type
_entity_poly.pdbx_seq_one_letter_code
_entity_poly.pdbx_strand_id
1 'polypeptide(L)'
;MIDWQILPRLLLLVGFYTLGGCAGAPNEMASTESHEDFARFWDTPEPLLVAASPIAPALDVAVGLFDPGISDEDGSPLASVRRMESQLLAGKLRETLVRSNQWGVVRLVPAASSLTPVSIRAAIVVSDGRDLVLDVVVKDAMGTLWFEYTVAYRQQSSGDDGLEDIFNALANRLLSVWQGKDHDERYALLQGADIAYAEALAPEAFSGMIQRSDAGWQVVRLPAKDDPMLARIQRIRNQEYLFCDTIDEQYIDMADRVAPTYRLWRAATLEQTEWLERYQRRAAARTDSVGDTEFTRMQAEYAAYRSFRIQEQALFDLAEAFNGEARPTVIRTQDQVFRLEGTLDAQYDTWRGLLRDIYLIETGDQTL
;
A
#
# COMPACT_ATOMS: atom_id res chain seq x y z
N MET A 1 31.20 -50.98 -60.88
CA MET A 1 32.42 -50.64 -60.14
C MET A 1 32.02 -50.44 -58.68
N ILE A 2 32.54 -51.34 -57.85
CA ILE A 2 32.59 -51.32 -56.38
C ILE A 2 31.27 -51.66 -55.67
N ASP A 3 31.23 -52.95 -55.32
CA ASP A 3 30.40 -53.67 -54.36
C ASP A 3 30.66 -53.28 -52.89
N TRP A 4 29.71 -53.75 -52.06
CA TRP A 4 29.75 -54.15 -50.64
C TRP A 4 28.83 -53.32 -49.72
N GLN A 5 27.93 -53.89 -48.92
CA GLN A 5 27.59 -55.30 -48.65
C GLN A 5 26.29 -55.37 -47.80
N ILE A 6 25.52 -56.45 -48.00
CA ILE A 6 24.75 -57.25 -47.00
C ILE A 6 23.41 -56.69 -46.45
N LEU A 7 22.33 -57.19 -47.10
CA LEU A 7 21.00 -57.58 -46.58
C LEU A 7 21.09 -58.68 -45.48
N PRO A 8 19.99 -59.26 -44.96
CA PRO A 8 18.79 -58.75 -44.27
C PRO A 8 18.48 -59.61 -43.00
N ARG A 9 17.38 -59.35 -42.27
CA ARG A 9 16.41 -60.43 -41.94
C ARG A 9 15.12 -59.90 -41.33
N LEU A 10 14.06 -60.45 -41.88
CA LEU A 10 12.63 -60.21 -41.72
C LEU A 10 12.09 -61.28 -40.75
N LEU A 11 11.24 -60.93 -39.79
CA LEU A 11 10.08 -61.75 -39.38
C LEU A 11 9.17 -61.06 -38.35
N LEU A 12 7.92 -60.92 -38.78
CA LEU A 12 6.69 -60.66 -38.02
C LEU A 12 6.43 -61.72 -36.93
N LEU A 13 5.84 -61.31 -35.80
CA LEU A 13 4.63 -61.93 -35.22
C LEU A 13 4.10 -61.17 -33.98
N VAL A 14 2.91 -60.59 -34.18
CA VAL A 14 1.65 -60.65 -33.39
C VAL A 14 1.69 -60.37 -31.88
N GLY A 15 0.76 -59.49 -31.49
CA GLY A 15 0.58 -58.93 -30.16
C GLY A 15 0.07 -59.87 -29.08
N PHE A 16 0.17 -59.36 -27.85
CA PHE A 16 -0.71 -59.70 -26.74
C PHE A 16 -1.00 -58.45 -25.93
N TYR A 17 -2.29 -58.11 -25.85
CA TYR A 17 -2.86 -57.11 -24.94
C TYR A 17 -2.81 -57.67 -23.51
N THR A 18 -2.51 -56.85 -22.49
CA THR A 18 -3.39 -56.57 -21.33
C THR A 18 -2.72 -55.67 -20.26
N LEU A 19 -3.36 -54.52 -20.06
CA LEU A 19 -3.69 -53.80 -18.81
C LEU A 19 -2.64 -53.59 -17.70
N GLY A 20 -2.41 -52.31 -17.41
CA GLY A 20 -1.82 -51.82 -16.16
C GLY A 20 -1.72 -50.30 -16.19
N GLY A 21 -2.85 -49.61 -15.99
CA GLY A 21 -2.89 -48.15 -15.90
C GLY A 21 -2.31 -47.65 -14.59
N CYS A 22 -1.60 -46.53 -14.66
CA CYS A 22 -1.56 -45.47 -13.66
C CYS A 22 -1.22 -44.17 -14.42
N ALA A 23 -2.26 -43.42 -14.76
CA ALA A 23 -2.10 -42.03 -15.15
C ALA A 23 -1.66 -41.26 -13.91
N GLY A 24 -0.39 -40.89 -13.83
CA GLY A 24 0.10 -39.92 -12.85
C GLY A 24 -0.47 -38.54 -13.23
N ALA A 25 -1.23 -37.95 -12.31
CA ALA A 25 -1.65 -36.55 -12.42
C ALA A 25 -0.42 -35.63 -12.49
N PRO A 26 -0.50 -34.49 -13.20
CA PRO A 26 0.58 -33.51 -13.21
C PRO A 26 0.67 -32.89 -11.81
N ASN A 27 1.85 -33.03 -11.21
CA ASN A 27 2.21 -32.41 -9.94
C ASN A 27 2.43 -30.91 -10.19
N GLU A 28 1.36 -30.12 -10.20
CA GLU A 28 1.42 -28.66 -10.06
C GLU A 28 1.56 -28.31 -8.56
N MET A 29 2.66 -28.78 -7.97
CA MET A 29 3.19 -28.09 -6.79
C MET A 29 3.85 -26.85 -7.35
N ALA A 30 3.14 -25.73 -7.24
CA ALA A 30 3.67 -24.40 -7.45
C ALA A 30 5.08 -24.33 -6.87
N SER A 31 6.06 -24.18 -7.74
CA SER A 31 7.42 -23.82 -7.38
C SER A 31 7.33 -22.51 -6.63
N THR A 32 7.34 -22.59 -5.30
CA THR A 32 7.61 -21.43 -4.46
C THR A 32 9.04 -21.04 -4.80
N GLU A 33 9.19 -20.03 -5.65
CA GLU A 33 10.45 -19.36 -5.86
C GLU A 33 11.02 -19.06 -4.49
N SER A 34 12.21 -19.59 -4.24
CA SER A 34 13.01 -19.25 -3.09
C SER A 34 13.31 -17.76 -3.20
N HIS A 35 12.48 -16.93 -2.57
CA HIS A 35 12.80 -15.54 -2.33
C HIS A 35 14.11 -15.54 -1.56
N GLU A 36 15.16 -15.05 -2.23
CA GLU A 36 16.48 -14.86 -1.66
C GLU A 36 16.34 -14.16 -0.31
N ASP A 37 17.07 -14.68 0.69
CA ASP A 37 17.31 -14.04 1.98
C ASP A 37 18.00 -12.69 1.70
N PHE A 38 17.22 -11.66 1.38
CA PHE A 38 17.64 -10.30 1.66
C PHE A 38 17.93 -10.31 3.16
N ALA A 39 19.17 -10.02 3.54
CA ALA A 39 19.50 -9.74 4.93
C ALA A 39 18.66 -8.53 5.37
N ARG A 40 17.42 -8.79 5.81
CA ARG A 40 16.48 -7.78 6.27
C ARG A 40 17.07 -7.22 7.56
N PHE A 41 17.65 -6.02 7.46
CA PHE A 41 17.97 -5.23 8.63
C PHE A 41 16.63 -4.80 9.23
N TRP A 42 16.30 -5.33 10.40
CA TRP A 42 15.08 -4.95 11.12
C TRP A 42 15.28 -3.58 11.75
N ASP A 43 14.31 -2.70 11.57
CA ASP A 43 14.32 -1.38 12.20
C ASP A 43 14.22 -1.53 13.71
N THR A 44 15.03 -0.75 14.42
CA THR A 44 14.96 -0.68 15.88
C THR A 44 13.78 0.19 16.29
N PRO A 45 13.00 -0.22 17.30
CA PRO A 45 11.96 0.63 17.85
C PRO A 45 12.45 2.00 18.29
N GLU A 46 11.75 3.05 17.88
CA GLU A 46 12.02 4.43 18.27
C GLU A 46 10.76 5.08 18.86
N PRO A 47 10.89 5.89 19.93
CA PRO A 47 9.76 6.62 20.47
C PRO A 47 9.31 7.73 19.50
N LEU A 48 8.00 7.97 19.45
CA LEU A 48 7.44 9.08 18.68
C LEU A 48 7.88 10.43 19.24
N LEU A 49 8.42 11.30 18.38
CA LEU A 49 8.72 12.68 18.75
C LEU A 49 7.45 13.54 18.71
N VAL A 50 6.94 13.89 19.89
CA VAL A 50 5.72 14.70 20.03
C VAL A 50 6.07 16.16 20.33
N ALA A 51 5.45 17.09 19.61
CA ALA A 51 5.59 18.53 19.86
C ALA A 51 4.37 19.13 20.57
N ALA A 52 4.57 20.25 21.26
CA ALA A 52 3.48 21.05 21.82
C ALA A 52 2.70 21.79 20.72
N SER A 53 3.37 22.17 19.65
CA SER A 53 2.78 22.81 18.47
C SER A 53 3.63 22.52 17.22
N PRO A 54 3.02 22.49 16.03
CA PRO A 54 3.74 22.34 14.77
C PRO A 54 4.79 23.43 14.55
N ILE A 55 5.84 23.07 13.81
CA ILE A 55 6.85 24.03 13.34
C ILE A 55 6.19 24.99 12.36
N ALA A 56 6.32 26.30 12.58
CA ALA A 56 5.78 27.31 11.67
C ALA A 56 6.66 27.47 10.40
N PRO A 57 6.04 27.66 9.22
CA PRO A 57 4.61 27.48 8.94
C PRO A 57 4.22 25.99 9.01
N ALA A 58 3.00 25.68 9.47
CA ALA A 58 2.56 24.29 9.57
C ALA A 58 2.52 23.63 8.18
N LEU A 59 2.90 22.35 8.13
CA LEU A 59 2.96 21.57 6.89
C LEU A 59 1.81 20.55 6.86
N ASP A 60 0.92 20.69 5.89
CA ASP A 60 -0.11 19.68 5.62
C ASP A 60 0.51 18.46 4.91
N VAL A 61 0.06 17.27 5.29
CA VAL A 61 0.60 16.00 4.79
C VAL A 61 -0.54 15.10 4.29
N ALA A 62 -0.38 14.53 3.11
CA ALA A 62 -1.25 13.47 2.62
C ALA A 62 -0.58 12.11 2.78
N VAL A 63 -1.31 11.15 3.36
CA VAL A 63 -0.96 9.74 3.38
C VAL A 63 -1.81 9.04 2.34
N GLY A 64 -1.18 8.55 1.27
CA GLY A 64 -1.87 7.72 0.29
C GLY A 64 -2.26 6.37 0.89
N LEU A 65 -3.35 5.77 0.41
CA LEU A 65 -3.59 4.34 0.64
C LEU A 65 -2.37 3.55 0.16
N PHE A 66 -2.01 2.53 0.94
CA PHE A 66 -0.83 1.75 0.59
C PHE A 66 -1.14 0.84 -0.60
N ASP A 67 -0.17 0.68 -1.48
CA ASP A 67 -0.21 -0.35 -2.50
C ASP A 67 -0.18 -1.72 -1.81
N PRO A 68 -1.20 -2.57 -2.01
CA PRO A 68 -1.30 -3.86 -1.36
C PRO A 68 -0.26 -4.88 -1.86
N GLY A 69 0.49 -4.58 -2.93
CA GLY A 69 1.53 -5.45 -3.48
C GLY A 69 0.97 -6.67 -4.21
N ILE A 70 -0.27 -6.59 -4.70
CA ILE A 70 -1.00 -7.66 -5.38
C ILE A 70 -1.67 -7.12 -6.65
N SER A 71 -2.04 -8.03 -7.56
CA SER A 71 -2.79 -7.67 -8.76
C SER A 71 -4.21 -7.19 -8.43
N ASP A 72 -4.69 -6.16 -9.12
CA ASP A 72 -6.08 -5.69 -9.03
C ASP A 72 -7.09 -6.77 -9.46
N GLU A 73 -6.69 -7.69 -10.33
CA GLU A 73 -7.53 -8.79 -10.82
C GLU A 73 -7.61 -9.97 -9.83
N ASP A 74 -6.79 -9.99 -8.77
CA ASP A 74 -6.80 -11.08 -7.80
C ASP A 74 -8.02 -10.99 -6.88
N GLY A 75 -9.01 -11.85 -7.13
CA GLY A 75 -10.22 -11.98 -6.34
C GLY A 75 -10.13 -12.94 -5.15
N SER A 76 -8.94 -13.43 -4.79
CA SER A 76 -8.78 -14.38 -3.69
C SER A 76 -9.15 -13.76 -2.32
N PRO A 77 -9.53 -14.58 -1.32
CA PRO A 77 -9.75 -14.10 0.04
C PRO A 77 -8.51 -13.41 0.63
N LEU A 78 -7.31 -13.95 0.34
CA LEU A 78 -6.04 -13.36 0.77
C LEU A 78 -5.85 -11.96 0.16
N ALA A 79 -6.13 -11.80 -1.14
CA ALA A 79 -6.06 -10.50 -1.81
C ALA A 79 -7.01 -9.49 -1.18
N SER A 80 -8.23 -9.90 -0.82
CA SER A 80 -9.20 -9.04 -0.12
C SER A 80 -8.67 -8.57 1.24
N VAL A 81 -8.09 -9.49 2.02
CA VAL A 81 -7.45 -9.15 3.30
C VAL A 81 -6.26 -8.24 3.12
N ARG A 82 -5.45 -8.44 2.07
CA ARG A 82 -4.29 -7.60 1.76
C ARG A 82 -4.68 -6.17 1.37
N ARG A 83 -5.75 -5.99 0.58
CA ARG A 83 -6.30 -4.64 0.28
C ARG A 83 -6.81 -3.94 1.52
N MET A 84 -7.49 -4.66 2.40
CA MET A 84 -7.94 -4.11 3.67
C MET A 84 -6.75 -3.74 4.57
N GLU A 85 -5.75 -4.62 4.68
CA GLU A 85 -4.52 -4.40 5.43
C GLU A 85 -3.79 -3.14 4.93
N SER A 86 -3.73 -2.91 3.62
CA SER A 86 -3.07 -1.72 3.06
C SER A 86 -3.75 -0.42 3.50
N GLN A 87 -5.09 -0.42 3.59
CA GLN A 87 -5.82 0.71 4.15
C GLN A 87 -5.54 0.86 5.65
N LEU A 88 -5.63 -0.24 6.42
CA LEU A 88 -5.35 -0.29 7.87
C LEU A 88 -3.99 0.31 8.25
N LEU A 89 -2.95 -0.05 7.50
CA LEU A 89 -1.60 0.45 7.71
C LEU A 89 -1.45 1.92 7.32
N ALA A 90 -2.09 2.37 6.23
CA ALA A 90 -2.09 3.78 5.83
C ALA A 90 -2.74 4.67 6.91
N GLY A 91 -3.88 4.23 7.45
CA GLY A 91 -4.53 4.92 8.56
C GLY A 91 -3.68 4.94 9.83
N LYS A 92 -2.92 3.87 10.11
CA LYS A 92 -2.01 3.85 11.27
C LYS A 92 -0.88 4.86 11.14
N LEU A 93 -0.30 5.02 9.94
CA LEU A 93 0.67 6.07 9.68
C LEU A 93 0.04 7.46 9.84
N ARG A 94 -1.16 7.69 9.29
CA ARG A 94 -1.90 8.95 9.45
C ARG A 94 -2.15 9.27 10.93
N GLU A 95 -2.64 8.31 11.71
CA GLU A 95 -2.85 8.46 13.16
C GLU A 95 -1.55 8.83 13.88
N THR A 96 -0.45 8.17 13.53
CA THR A 96 0.88 8.43 14.13
C THR A 96 1.36 9.84 13.84
N LEU A 97 1.20 10.31 12.61
CA LEU A 97 1.52 11.69 12.22
C LEU A 97 0.64 12.69 13.00
N VAL A 98 -0.68 12.47 13.10
CA VAL A 98 -1.57 13.33 13.89
C VAL A 98 -1.14 13.36 15.37
N ARG A 99 -0.88 12.19 15.97
CA ARG A 99 -0.45 12.03 17.36
C ARG A 99 0.88 12.72 17.67
N SER A 100 1.76 12.85 16.67
CA SER A 100 3.04 13.57 16.83
C SER A 100 2.86 15.08 17.05
N ASN A 101 1.72 15.65 16.62
CA ASN A 101 1.43 17.08 16.70
C ASN A 101 2.53 17.98 16.09
N GLN A 102 3.22 17.46 15.07
CA GLN A 102 4.30 18.17 14.34
C GLN A 102 3.80 18.88 13.08
N TRP A 103 2.60 18.53 12.61
CA TRP A 103 2.11 18.83 11.27
C TRP A 103 0.89 19.75 11.31
N GLY A 104 0.55 20.33 10.17
CA GLY A 104 -0.77 20.91 9.94
C GLY A 104 -1.82 19.80 9.85
N VAL A 105 -2.70 19.88 8.86
CA VAL A 105 -3.69 18.82 8.66
C VAL A 105 -3.03 17.61 7.99
N VAL A 106 -3.21 16.45 8.60
CA VAL A 106 -2.82 15.15 8.01
C VAL A 106 -4.07 14.48 7.47
N ARG A 107 -4.08 14.16 6.17
CA ARG A 107 -5.24 13.55 5.51
C ARG A 107 -4.89 12.20 4.94
N LEU A 108 -5.80 11.23 5.08
CA LEU A 108 -5.77 10.03 4.26
C LEU A 108 -6.33 10.38 2.87
N VAL A 109 -5.63 9.99 1.82
CA VAL A 109 -6.06 10.21 0.43
C VAL A 109 -6.02 8.88 -0.34
N PRO A 110 -6.93 8.66 -1.30
CA PRO A 110 -6.91 7.43 -2.11
C PRO A 110 -5.59 7.25 -2.87
N ALA A 111 -5.12 8.33 -3.51
CA ALA A 111 -3.84 8.36 -4.19
C ALA A 111 -3.07 9.66 -3.91
N ALA A 112 -1.74 9.55 -3.81
CA ALA A 112 -0.84 10.69 -3.65
C ALA A 112 -0.96 11.66 -4.85
N SER A 113 -1.19 12.95 -4.54
CA SER A 113 -1.38 14.02 -5.52
C SER A 113 -0.76 15.34 -5.02
N SER A 114 -0.86 16.41 -5.82
CA SER A 114 -0.47 17.77 -5.40
C SER A 114 -1.46 18.46 -4.45
N LEU A 115 -2.46 17.74 -3.93
CA LEU A 115 -3.49 18.29 -3.02
C LEU A 115 -2.87 18.88 -1.73
N THR A 116 -1.81 18.27 -1.22
CA THR A 116 -1.05 18.74 -0.05
C THR A 116 0.40 19.03 -0.45
N PRO A 117 1.12 19.87 0.32
CA PRO A 117 2.53 20.16 0.05
C PRO A 117 3.45 18.94 0.04
N VAL A 118 3.13 17.91 0.83
CA VAL A 118 3.86 16.65 0.88
C VAL A 118 2.89 15.48 0.80
N SER A 119 3.29 14.45 0.07
CA SER A 119 2.57 13.19 -0.05
C SER A 119 3.47 12.01 0.29
N ILE A 120 2.90 11.04 1.00
CA ILE A 120 3.54 9.78 1.35
C ILE A 120 2.85 8.67 0.56
N ARG A 121 3.63 7.90 -0.19
CA ARG A 121 3.21 6.64 -0.83
C ARG A 121 3.95 5.50 -0.15
N ALA A 122 3.28 4.38 0.10
CA ALA A 122 3.95 3.16 0.53
C ALA A 122 3.38 1.94 -0.18
N ALA A 123 4.20 0.89 -0.29
CA ALA A 123 3.81 -0.41 -0.84
C ALA A 123 4.15 -1.52 0.14
N ILE A 124 3.26 -2.50 0.30
CA ILE A 124 3.52 -3.69 1.10
C ILE A 124 4.37 -4.66 0.29
N VAL A 125 5.62 -4.83 0.69
CA VAL A 125 6.53 -5.83 0.09
C VAL A 125 6.32 -7.19 0.76
N VAL A 126 6.14 -7.20 2.08
CA VAL A 126 5.93 -8.40 2.88
C VAL A 126 4.93 -8.09 3.98
N SER A 127 3.97 -8.98 4.21
CA SER A 127 3.20 -9.04 5.47
C SER A 127 2.79 -10.49 5.68
N ASP A 128 3.31 -11.14 6.72
CA ASP A 128 2.99 -12.55 7.04
C ASP A 128 2.62 -12.74 8.52
N GLY A 129 2.09 -11.67 9.14
CA GLY A 129 1.75 -11.61 10.56
C GLY A 129 2.98 -11.52 11.49
N ARG A 130 4.16 -11.94 11.02
CA ARG A 130 5.43 -11.82 11.75
C ARG A 130 6.29 -10.69 11.22
N ASP A 131 6.56 -10.72 9.93
CA ASP A 131 7.41 -9.77 9.24
C ASP A 131 6.51 -8.84 8.43
N LEU A 132 6.71 -7.52 8.58
CA LEU A 132 6.10 -6.49 7.76
C LEU A 132 7.22 -5.66 7.13
N VAL A 133 7.24 -5.59 5.80
CA VAL A 133 8.20 -4.77 5.06
C VAL A 133 7.44 -3.83 4.14
N LEU A 134 7.72 -2.54 4.28
CA LEU A 134 7.10 -1.48 3.49
C LEU A 134 8.16 -0.69 2.74
N ASP A 135 7.94 -0.47 1.45
CA ASP A 135 8.71 0.51 0.68
C ASP A 135 7.96 1.84 0.71
N VAL A 136 8.61 2.88 1.26
CA VAL A 136 8.00 4.20 1.48
C VAL A 136 8.71 5.24 0.64
N VAL A 137 7.93 6.04 -0.08
CA VAL A 137 8.38 7.15 -0.92
C VAL A 137 7.67 8.42 -0.49
N VAL A 138 8.45 9.42 -0.09
CA VAL A 138 7.93 10.74 0.29
C VAL A 138 8.38 11.77 -0.74
N LYS A 139 7.41 12.50 -1.32
CA LYS A 139 7.66 13.57 -2.29
C LYS A 139 6.90 14.83 -1.91
N ASP A 140 7.49 15.98 -2.22
CA ASP A 140 6.73 17.23 -2.22
C ASP A 140 5.84 17.37 -3.46
N ALA A 141 4.92 18.34 -3.41
CA ALA A 141 3.97 18.64 -4.49
C ALA A 141 4.64 19.05 -5.81
N MET A 142 5.91 19.48 -5.77
CA MET A 142 6.69 19.85 -6.94
C MET A 142 7.35 18.62 -7.58
N GLY A 143 7.30 17.45 -6.91
CA GLY A 143 7.83 16.18 -7.39
C GLY A 143 9.22 15.85 -6.85
N THR A 144 9.80 16.67 -5.98
CA THR A 144 11.11 16.41 -5.39
C THR A 144 11.01 15.33 -4.31
N LEU A 145 11.90 14.34 -4.42
CA LEU A 145 12.03 13.25 -3.46
C LEU A 145 12.64 13.78 -2.15
N TRP A 146 11.92 13.57 -1.05
CA TRP A 146 12.46 13.84 0.29
C TRP A 146 13.28 12.65 0.79
N PHE A 147 12.71 11.45 0.68
CA PHE A 147 13.41 10.19 0.90
C PHE A 147 12.64 9.02 0.30
N GLU A 148 13.39 7.97 0.02
CA GLU A 148 12.90 6.62 -0.23
C GLU A 148 13.48 5.74 0.88
N TYR A 149 12.63 4.92 1.50
CA TYR A 149 13.02 4.14 2.66
C TYR A 149 12.24 2.83 2.73
N THR A 150 12.95 1.72 2.78
CA THR A 150 12.39 0.42 3.14
C THR A 150 12.42 0.28 4.65
N VAL A 151 11.25 0.15 5.26
CA VAL A 151 11.11 -0.10 6.70
C VAL A 151 10.69 -1.56 6.92
N ALA A 152 11.36 -2.25 7.83
CA ALA A 152 11.16 -3.66 8.12
C ALA A 152 10.90 -3.87 9.62
N TYR A 153 9.72 -4.40 9.93
CA TYR A 153 9.29 -4.79 11.26
C TYR A 153 9.26 -6.30 11.40
N ARG A 154 9.71 -6.81 12.54
CA ARG A 154 9.48 -8.19 12.97
C ARG A 154 8.80 -8.22 14.33
N GLN A 155 7.61 -8.80 14.36
CA GLN A 155 6.87 -9.10 15.57
C GLN A 155 7.67 -10.03 16.48
N GLN A 156 7.86 -9.63 17.73
CA GLN A 156 8.49 -10.44 18.76
C GLN A 156 7.43 -11.23 19.55
N SER A 157 7.73 -12.48 19.90
CA SER A 157 6.80 -13.41 20.55
C SER A 157 6.45 -13.07 22.02
N SER A 158 6.97 -11.98 22.59
CA SER A 158 6.86 -11.68 24.04
C SER A 158 6.68 -10.20 24.38
N GLY A 159 6.30 -9.36 23.40
CA GLY A 159 6.13 -7.92 23.56
C GLY A 159 4.74 -7.43 23.18
N ASP A 160 4.48 -6.16 23.48
CA ASP A 160 3.37 -5.39 22.89
C ASP A 160 3.46 -5.40 21.35
N ASP A 161 2.37 -5.07 20.65
CA ASP A 161 2.34 -4.97 19.19
C ASP A 161 3.17 -3.75 18.74
N GLY A 162 4.49 -3.93 18.65
CA GLY A 162 5.47 -2.93 18.23
C GLY A 162 5.33 -2.47 16.78
N LEU A 163 4.24 -2.84 16.09
CA LEU A 163 3.89 -2.32 14.78
C LEU A 163 3.86 -0.77 14.77
N GLU A 164 3.53 -0.13 15.89
CA GLU A 164 3.57 1.34 15.97
C GLU A 164 4.97 1.91 15.76
N ASP A 165 6.02 1.16 16.10
CA ASP A 165 7.38 1.65 16.11
C ASP A 165 7.91 1.99 14.72
N ILE A 166 7.51 1.22 13.69
CA ILE A 166 7.87 1.55 12.32
C ILE A 166 7.24 2.85 11.85
N PHE A 167 6.01 3.14 12.28
CA PHE A 167 5.34 4.39 11.94
C PHE A 167 5.94 5.57 12.69
N ASN A 168 6.41 5.36 13.92
CA ASN A 168 7.17 6.37 14.66
C ASN A 168 8.47 6.72 13.92
N ALA A 169 9.23 5.72 13.45
CA ALA A 169 10.45 5.94 12.70
C ALA A 169 10.21 6.73 11.39
N LEU A 170 9.13 6.40 10.66
CA LEU A 170 8.73 7.16 9.47
C LEU A 170 8.33 8.60 9.79
N ALA A 171 7.56 8.82 10.85
CA ALA A 171 7.16 10.16 11.29
C ALA A 171 8.37 11.02 11.73
N ASN A 172 9.30 10.43 12.48
CA ASN A 172 10.52 11.10 12.93
C ASN A 172 11.45 11.44 11.75
N ARG A 173 11.56 10.54 10.77
CA ARG A 173 12.33 10.80 9.54
C ARG A 173 11.74 11.93 8.72
N LEU A 174 10.42 11.96 8.54
CA LEU A 174 9.72 13.08 7.90
C LEU A 174 9.99 14.39 8.63
N LEU A 175 9.94 14.37 9.96
CA LEU A 175 10.24 15.53 10.81
C LEU A 175 11.66 16.04 10.61
N SER A 176 12.65 15.15 10.53
CA SER A 176 14.05 15.53 10.31
C SER A 176 14.24 16.31 9.00
N VAL A 177 13.52 15.94 7.93
CA VAL A 177 13.58 16.68 6.65
C VAL A 177 12.96 18.07 6.80
N TRP A 178 11.80 18.18 7.46
CA TRP A 178 11.12 19.46 7.65
C TRP A 178 11.89 20.41 8.57
N GLN A 179 12.49 19.89 9.64
CA GLN A 179 13.33 20.64 10.56
C GLN A 179 14.61 21.14 9.90
N GLY A 180 15.18 20.38 8.96
CA GLY A 180 16.38 20.75 8.22
C GLY A 180 16.19 21.94 7.29
N LYS A 181 14.94 22.29 6.91
CA LYS A 181 14.62 23.46 6.10
C LYS A 181 14.61 24.73 6.94
N ASP A 182 15.15 25.82 6.41
CA ASP A 182 15.07 27.13 7.05
C ASP A 182 13.69 27.77 6.88
N HIS A 183 13.51 28.95 7.46
CA HIS A 183 12.23 29.67 7.40
C HIS A 183 11.79 29.95 5.95
N ASP A 184 12.68 30.46 5.11
CA ASP A 184 12.33 30.93 3.77
C ASP A 184 12.07 29.74 2.83
N GLU A 185 12.84 28.65 2.98
CA GLU A 185 12.61 27.39 2.27
C GLU A 185 11.24 26.80 2.58
N ARG A 186 10.79 26.86 3.85
CA ARG A 186 9.47 26.35 4.24
C ARG A 186 8.33 27.15 3.60
N TYR A 187 8.41 28.48 3.61
CA TYR A 187 7.40 29.31 2.95
C TYR A 187 7.41 29.16 1.42
N ALA A 188 8.61 29.07 0.82
CA ALA A 188 8.74 28.82 -0.61
C ALA A 188 8.10 27.48 -0.99
N LEU A 189 8.26 26.44 -0.16
CA LEU A 189 7.68 25.12 -0.40
C LEU A 189 6.15 25.17 -0.39
N LEU A 190 5.55 25.89 0.56
CA LEU A 190 4.09 26.04 0.62
C LEU A 190 3.55 26.82 -0.59
N GLN A 191 4.22 27.90 -1.00
CA GLN A 191 3.85 28.65 -2.20
C GLN A 191 4.01 27.80 -3.48
N GLY A 192 5.09 27.03 -3.57
CA GLY A 192 5.31 26.07 -4.65
C GLY A 192 4.20 25.02 -4.69
N ALA A 193 3.77 24.49 -3.54
CA ALA A 193 2.69 23.53 -3.48
C ALA A 193 1.34 24.10 -3.97
N ASP A 194 1.04 25.35 -3.64
CA ASP A 194 -0.17 26.02 -4.13
C ASP A 194 -0.17 26.16 -5.66
N ILE A 195 0.97 26.55 -6.25
CA ILE A 195 1.11 26.63 -7.71
C ILE A 195 1.09 25.24 -8.33
N ALA A 196 1.71 24.22 -7.72
CA ALA A 196 1.71 22.86 -8.24
C ALA A 196 0.31 22.24 -8.24
N TYR A 197 -0.52 22.57 -7.25
CA TYR A 197 -1.94 22.21 -7.27
C TYR A 197 -2.68 22.94 -8.39
N ALA A 198 -2.46 24.25 -8.52
CA ALA A 198 -3.07 25.06 -9.57
C ALA A 198 -2.68 24.58 -10.98
N GLU A 199 -1.41 24.24 -11.20
CA GLU A 199 -0.87 23.66 -12.43
C GLU A 199 -1.50 22.31 -12.74
N ALA A 200 -1.72 21.45 -11.74
CA ALA A 200 -2.37 20.16 -11.94
C ALA A 200 -3.85 20.28 -12.35
N LEU A 201 -4.54 21.31 -11.86
CA LEU A 201 -5.95 21.56 -12.18
C LEU A 201 -6.13 22.36 -13.48
N ALA A 202 -5.24 23.33 -13.72
CA ALA A 202 -5.31 24.29 -14.81
C ALA A 202 -3.93 24.49 -15.50
N PRO A 203 -3.42 23.47 -16.23
CA PRO A 203 -2.07 23.52 -16.79
C PRO A 203 -1.82 24.74 -17.67
N GLU A 204 -2.78 25.12 -18.50
CA GLU A 204 -2.63 26.24 -19.45
C GLU A 204 -2.40 27.59 -18.77
N ALA A 205 -2.97 27.80 -17.58
CA ALA A 205 -2.87 29.07 -16.86
C ALA A 205 -1.62 29.16 -15.96
N PHE A 206 -1.13 28.03 -15.44
CA PHE A 206 -0.08 27.98 -14.42
C PHE A 206 1.23 27.33 -14.89
N SER A 207 1.26 26.75 -16.10
CA SER A 207 2.49 26.19 -16.67
C SER A 207 3.60 27.24 -16.77
N GLY A 208 4.81 26.84 -16.37
CA GLY A 208 5.99 27.71 -16.36
C GLY A 208 6.10 28.65 -15.15
N MET A 209 5.14 28.64 -14.22
CA MET A 209 5.28 29.35 -12.94
C MET A 209 6.25 28.65 -11.97
N ILE A 210 6.37 27.32 -12.09
CA ILE A 210 7.41 26.52 -11.42
C ILE A 210 8.34 25.96 -12.49
N GLN A 211 9.64 26.12 -12.27
CA GLN A 211 10.66 25.43 -13.04
C GLN A 211 11.21 24.27 -12.21
N ARG A 212 11.23 23.08 -12.80
CA ARG A 212 11.77 21.85 -12.20
C ARG A 212 13.08 21.49 -12.91
N SER A 213 14.09 21.07 -12.16
CA SER A 213 15.42 20.70 -12.63
C SER A 213 16.00 19.57 -11.79
N ASP A 214 17.11 18.99 -12.23
CA ASP A 214 17.84 17.96 -11.46
C ASP A 214 18.36 18.49 -10.11
N ALA A 215 18.58 19.81 -10.01
CA ALA A 215 19.02 20.48 -8.78
C ALA A 215 17.86 20.84 -7.83
N GLY A 216 16.60 20.58 -8.21
CA GLY A 216 15.40 20.93 -7.45
C GLY A 216 14.43 21.78 -8.25
N TRP A 217 13.57 22.52 -7.55
CA TRP A 217 12.55 23.39 -8.16
C TRP A 217 12.74 24.84 -7.75
N GLN A 218 12.22 25.75 -8.58
CA GLN A 218 12.20 27.18 -8.29
C GLN A 218 10.87 27.78 -8.74
N VAL A 219 10.30 28.65 -7.90
CA VAL A 219 9.16 29.50 -8.28
C VAL A 219 9.69 30.63 -9.16
N VAL A 220 9.29 30.62 -10.43
CA VAL A 220 9.66 31.64 -11.43
C VAL A 220 8.75 32.86 -11.33
N ARG A 221 7.47 32.62 -11.04
CA ARG A 221 6.44 33.66 -10.96
C ARG A 221 5.38 33.25 -9.95
N LEU A 222 4.90 34.23 -9.18
CA LEU A 222 3.72 34.10 -8.34
C LEU A 222 2.49 34.68 -9.06
N PRO A 223 1.30 34.07 -8.94
CA PRO A 223 0.04 34.71 -9.31
C PRO A 223 -0.15 36.03 -8.55
N ALA A 224 -1.00 36.92 -9.08
CA ALA A 224 -1.38 38.12 -8.35
C ALA A 224 -2.14 37.74 -7.07
N LYS A 225 -1.97 38.53 -5.99
CA LYS A 225 -2.60 38.23 -4.70
C LYS A 225 -4.14 38.14 -4.78
N ASP A 226 -4.74 38.96 -5.64
CA ASP A 226 -6.19 39.04 -5.84
C ASP A 226 -6.61 38.41 -7.18
N ASP A 227 -5.86 37.42 -7.67
CA ASP A 227 -6.19 36.72 -8.91
C ASP A 227 -7.51 35.94 -8.75
N PRO A 228 -8.57 36.26 -9.52
CA PRO A 228 -9.85 35.55 -9.46
C PRO A 228 -9.71 34.05 -9.78
N MET A 229 -8.75 33.69 -10.63
CA MET A 229 -8.47 32.29 -10.97
C MET A 229 -7.91 31.54 -9.77
N LEU A 230 -6.98 32.15 -9.04
CA LEU A 230 -6.41 31.55 -7.84
C LEU A 230 -7.47 31.36 -6.75
N ALA A 231 -8.32 32.38 -6.52
CA ALA A 231 -9.43 32.28 -5.56
C ALA A 231 -10.37 31.11 -5.91
N ARG A 232 -10.60 30.89 -7.20
CA ARG A 232 -11.43 29.78 -7.68
C ARG A 232 -10.77 28.42 -7.49
N ILE A 233 -9.49 28.29 -7.80
CA ILE A 233 -8.71 27.07 -7.56
C ILE A 233 -8.73 26.72 -6.06
N GLN A 234 -8.62 27.71 -5.19
CA GLN A 234 -8.74 27.50 -3.74
C GLN A 234 -10.13 26.97 -3.34
N ARG A 235 -11.22 27.48 -3.94
CA ARG A 235 -12.57 26.92 -3.71
C ARG A 235 -12.65 25.44 -4.11
N ILE A 236 -12.10 25.08 -5.27
CA ILE A 236 -12.08 23.70 -5.77
C ILE A 236 -11.23 22.81 -4.85
N ARG A 237 -10.05 23.29 -4.44
CA ARG A 237 -9.19 22.60 -3.47
C ARG A 237 -9.90 22.33 -2.15
N ASN A 238 -10.66 23.31 -1.65
CA ASN A 238 -11.44 23.15 -0.43
C ASN A 238 -12.54 22.09 -0.58
N GLN A 239 -13.16 21.96 -1.76
CA GLN A 239 -14.11 20.87 -2.03
C GLN A 239 -13.40 19.51 -2.07
N GLU A 240 -12.20 19.45 -2.63
CA GLU A 240 -11.37 18.24 -2.61
C GLU A 240 -10.97 17.85 -1.18
N TYR A 241 -10.66 18.82 -0.32
CA TYR A 241 -10.44 18.56 1.11
C TYR A 241 -11.67 17.97 1.79
N LEU A 242 -12.86 18.54 1.58
CA LEU A 242 -14.10 18.00 2.16
C LEU A 242 -14.39 16.56 1.70
N PHE A 243 -14.04 16.23 0.46
CA PHE A 243 -14.12 14.86 -0.01
C PHE A 243 -13.17 13.95 0.77
N CYS A 244 -11.89 14.30 0.86
CA CYS A 244 -10.91 13.51 1.61
C CYS A 244 -11.29 13.36 3.08
N ASP A 245 -11.80 14.41 3.72
CA ASP A 245 -12.24 14.36 5.12
C ASP A 245 -13.42 13.38 5.29
N THR A 246 -14.35 13.33 4.32
CA THR A 246 -15.45 12.35 4.32
C THR A 246 -14.94 10.91 4.18
N ILE A 247 -13.92 10.70 3.34
CA ILE A 247 -13.29 9.38 3.17
C ILE A 247 -12.53 8.98 4.45
N ASP A 248 -11.82 9.93 5.08
CA ASP A 248 -11.09 9.70 6.33
C ASP A 248 -12.06 9.26 7.45
N GLU A 249 -13.24 9.89 7.56
CA GLU A 249 -14.30 9.47 8.49
C GLU A 249 -14.81 8.05 8.22
N GLN A 250 -15.14 7.72 6.96
CA GLN A 250 -15.58 6.37 6.60
C GLN A 250 -14.51 5.31 6.90
N TYR A 251 -13.25 5.67 6.65
CA TYR A 251 -12.12 4.80 6.91
C TYR A 251 -11.94 4.54 8.41
N ILE A 252 -12.04 5.57 9.26
CA ILE A 252 -12.00 5.40 10.73
C ILE A 252 -13.12 4.46 11.19
N ASP A 253 -14.35 4.69 10.73
CA ASP A 253 -15.51 3.85 11.02
C ASP A 253 -15.27 2.37 10.64
N MET A 254 -14.72 2.13 9.46
CA MET A 254 -14.39 0.79 8.96
C MET A 254 -13.28 0.16 9.82
N ALA A 255 -12.20 0.90 10.07
CA ALA A 255 -11.05 0.43 10.83
C ALA A 255 -11.46 -0.01 12.24
N ASP A 256 -12.31 0.76 12.92
CA ASP A 256 -12.81 0.43 14.25
C ASP A 256 -13.62 -0.87 14.29
N ARG A 257 -14.43 -1.12 13.25
CA ARG A 257 -15.24 -2.35 13.14
C ARG A 257 -14.39 -3.58 12.88
N VAL A 258 -13.39 -3.46 12.00
CA VAL A 258 -12.60 -4.61 11.55
C VAL A 258 -11.39 -4.88 12.45
N ALA A 259 -10.94 -3.89 13.24
CA ALA A 259 -9.77 -4.01 14.10
C ALA A 259 -9.74 -5.27 14.99
N PRO A 260 -10.84 -5.71 15.66
CA PRO A 260 -10.84 -6.93 16.45
C PRO A 260 -10.50 -8.18 15.62
N THR A 261 -11.15 -8.34 14.47
CA THR A 261 -10.96 -9.49 13.58
C THR A 261 -9.59 -9.45 12.91
N TYR A 262 -9.13 -8.27 12.50
CA TYR A 262 -7.80 -8.09 11.94
C TYR A 262 -6.69 -8.47 12.92
N ARG A 263 -6.81 -8.10 14.22
CA ARG A 263 -5.87 -8.52 15.26
C ARG A 263 -5.82 -10.04 15.43
N LEU A 264 -6.98 -10.70 15.43
CA LEU A 264 -7.05 -12.17 15.50
C LEU A 264 -6.37 -12.82 14.29
N TRP A 265 -6.63 -12.28 13.09
CA TRP A 265 -5.98 -12.74 11.88
C TRP A 265 -4.46 -12.57 11.94
N ARG A 266 -3.94 -11.40 12.32
CA ARG A 266 -2.50 -11.18 12.50
C ARG A 266 -1.88 -12.16 13.48
N ALA A 267 -2.52 -12.40 14.62
CA ALA A 267 -2.06 -13.36 15.62
C ALA A 267 -2.04 -14.80 15.09
N ALA A 268 -3.09 -15.20 14.35
CA ALA A 268 -3.15 -16.52 13.73
C ALA A 268 -2.09 -16.70 12.64
N THR A 269 -1.86 -15.68 11.81
CA THR A 269 -0.83 -15.70 10.76
C THR A 269 0.57 -15.74 11.37
N LEU A 270 0.82 -15.01 12.46
CA LEU A 270 2.07 -15.12 13.24
C LEU A 270 2.30 -16.55 13.74
N GLU A 271 1.30 -17.16 14.39
CA GLU A 271 1.41 -18.53 14.91
C GLU A 271 1.76 -19.53 13.80
N GLN A 272 1.13 -19.39 12.63
CA GLN A 272 1.40 -20.22 11.46
C GLN A 272 2.82 -20.01 10.94
N THR A 273 3.25 -18.76 10.75
CA THR A 273 4.58 -18.42 10.25
C THR A 273 5.66 -18.98 11.17
N GLU A 274 5.51 -18.82 12.49
CA GLU A 274 6.41 -19.43 13.46
C GLU A 274 6.38 -20.96 13.44
N TRP A 275 5.18 -21.56 13.29
CA TRP A 275 5.02 -23.01 13.22
C TRP A 275 5.74 -23.58 11.99
N LEU A 276 5.56 -22.96 10.81
CA LEU A 276 6.19 -23.33 9.56
C LEU A 276 7.71 -23.24 9.66
N GLU A 277 8.23 -22.16 10.24
CA GLU A 277 9.66 -22.01 10.43
C GLU A 277 10.23 -23.07 11.40
N ARG A 278 9.57 -23.30 12.55
CA ARG A 278 9.96 -24.37 13.48
C ARG A 278 9.95 -25.73 12.81
N TYR A 279 9.01 -25.97 11.90
CA TYR A 279 8.94 -27.21 11.11
C TYR A 279 10.11 -27.32 10.13
N GLN A 280 10.35 -26.27 9.33
CA GLN A 280 11.44 -26.21 8.35
C GLN A 280 12.81 -26.38 9.02
N ARG A 281 13.09 -25.68 10.13
CA ARG A 281 14.34 -25.86 10.91
C ARG A 281 14.50 -27.30 11.39
N ARG A 282 13.43 -27.93 11.88
CA ARG A 282 13.45 -29.36 12.29
C ARG A 282 13.64 -30.31 11.11
N ALA A 283 13.11 -29.98 9.93
CA ALA A 283 13.30 -30.77 8.72
C ALA A 283 14.73 -30.62 8.15
N ALA A 284 15.31 -29.42 8.21
CA ALA A 284 16.68 -29.15 7.77
C ALA A 284 17.73 -29.76 8.72
N ALA A 285 17.47 -29.78 10.03
CA ALA A 285 18.33 -30.45 11.02
C ALA A 285 18.23 -31.99 10.99
N ARG A 286 17.35 -32.55 10.16
CA ARG A 286 16.99 -33.98 10.14
C ARG A 286 17.90 -34.85 9.28
N THR A 287 19.06 -34.34 8.85
CA THR A 287 20.00 -35.06 7.99
C THR A 287 20.62 -36.32 8.62
N ASP A 288 20.46 -36.61 9.93
CA ASP A 288 20.90 -37.87 10.58
C ASP A 288 20.21 -38.13 11.95
N SER A 289 18.88 -38.29 12.02
CA SER A 289 18.17 -38.54 13.30
C SER A 289 17.36 -39.85 13.30
N VAL A 290 17.69 -40.74 14.25
CA VAL A 290 17.08 -42.08 14.49
C VAL A 290 15.59 -42.03 14.92
N GLY A 291 15.02 -40.83 15.15
CA GLY A 291 13.63 -40.65 15.61
C GLY A 291 12.61 -40.24 14.56
N ASP A 292 12.99 -40.08 13.28
CA ASP A 292 12.07 -39.62 12.22
C ASP A 292 11.23 -40.77 11.66
N THR A 293 10.23 -41.21 12.43
CA THR A 293 9.25 -42.20 11.93
C THR A 293 8.30 -41.55 10.93
N GLU A 294 7.83 -42.33 9.95
CA GLU A 294 6.81 -41.93 8.98
C GLU A 294 5.57 -41.31 9.65
N PHE A 295 5.20 -41.82 10.83
CA PHE A 295 4.11 -41.30 11.65
C PHE A 295 4.33 -39.85 12.11
N THR A 296 5.54 -39.50 12.57
CA THR A 296 5.89 -38.13 12.96
C THR A 296 5.84 -37.14 11.78
N ARG A 297 6.21 -37.59 10.58
CA ARG A 297 6.07 -36.79 9.35
C ARG A 297 4.60 -36.57 8.99
N MET A 298 3.80 -37.64 9.01
CA MET A 298 2.36 -37.56 8.75
C MET A 298 1.64 -36.65 9.76
N GLN A 299 1.97 -36.72 11.06
CA GLN A 299 1.38 -35.83 12.07
C GLN A 299 1.72 -34.36 11.82
N ALA A 300 2.95 -34.07 11.39
CA ALA A 300 3.37 -32.71 11.08
C ALA A 300 2.70 -32.16 9.82
N GLU A 301 2.59 -32.96 8.75
CA GLU A 301 1.84 -32.60 7.55
C GLU A 301 0.36 -32.36 7.85
N TYR A 302 -0.26 -33.22 8.66
CA TYR A 302 -1.65 -33.05 9.10
C TYR A 302 -1.83 -31.78 9.93
N ALA A 303 -0.90 -31.47 10.83
CA ALA A 303 -0.93 -30.22 11.61
C ALA A 303 -0.80 -28.98 10.71
N ALA A 304 0.08 -29.01 9.70
CA ALA A 304 0.21 -27.96 8.68
C ALA A 304 -1.09 -27.75 7.91
N TYR A 305 -1.68 -28.85 7.47
CA TYR A 305 -2.91 -28.84 6.70
C TYR A 305 -4.08 -28.29 7.53
N ARG A 306 -4.19 -28.73 8.79
CA ARG A 306 -5.25 -28.26 9.70
C ARG A 306 -5.12 -26.76 9.96
N SER A 307 -3.93 -26.24 10.23
CA SER A 307 -3.74 -24.80 10.47
C SER A 307 -4.11 -23.98 9.23
N PHE A 308 -3.65 -24.41 8.06
CA PHE A 308 -4.01 -23.80 6.78
C PHE A 308 -5.53 -23.74 6.56
N ARG A 309 -6.24 -24.85 6.81
CA ARG A 309 -7.70 -24.92 6.64
C ARG A 309 -8.47 -24.02 7.62
N ILE A 310 -8.03 -23.93 8.87
CA ILE A 310 -8.69 -23.04 9.86
C ILE A 310 -8.52 -21.57 9.45
N GLN A 311 -7.35 -21.20 8.92
CA GLN A 311 -7.10 -19.84 8.46
C GLN A 311 -7.87 -19.48 7.20
N GLU A 312 -8.10 -20.43 6.30
CA GLU A 312 -8.94 -20.22 5.11
C GLU A 312 -10.35 -19.75 5.50
N GLN A 313 -10.93 -20.33 6.56
CA GLN A 313 -12.22 -19.88 7.10
C GLN A 313 -12.14 -18.46 7.69
N ALA A 314 -11.10 -18.16 8.46
CA ALA A 314 -10.92 -16.82 9.03
C ALA A 314 -10.69 -15.75 7.97
N LEU A 315 -9.96 -16.08 6.89
CA LEU A 315 -9.78 -15.23 5.70
C LEU A 315 -11.11 -14.98 4.99
N PHE A 316 -11.95 -16.01 4.87
CA PHE A 316 -13.28 -15.88 4.28
C PHE A 316 -14.17 -14.94 5.11
N ASP A 317 -14.25 -15.15 6.42
CA ASP A 317 -15.03 -14.30 7.32
C ASP A 317 -14.57 -12.83 7.27
N LEU A 318 -13.25 -12.60 7.16
CA LEU A 318 -12.67 -11.27 6.97
C LEU A 318 -13.02 -10.65 5.62
N ALA A 319 -12.87 -11.41 4.54
CA ALA A 319 -13.17 -10.95 3.20
C ALA A 319 -14.67 -10.63 3.05
N GLU A 320 -15.55 -11.42 3.66
CA GLU A 320 -16.99 -11.16 3.71
C GLU A 320 -17.31 -9.88 4.50
N ALA A 321 -16.70 -9.71 5.67
CA ALA A 321 -16.85 -8.49 6.48
C ALA A 321 -16.37 -7.23 5.74
N PHE A 322 -15.26 -7.32 4.99
CA PHE A 322 -14.74 -6.20 4.23
C PHE A 322 -15.61 -5.88 3.00
N ASN A 323 -15.96 -6.89 2.21
CA ASN A 323 -16.75 -6.69 0.98
C ASN A 323 -18.16 -6.16 1.28
N GLY A 324 -18.72 -6.48 2.45
CA GLY A 324 -20.01 -5.95 2.91
C GLY A 324 -20.01 -4.46 3.26
N GLU A 325 -18.83 -3.84 3.41
CA GLU A 325 -18.68 -2.50 4.01
C GLU A 325 -18.32 -1.40 2.99
N ALA A 326 -18.31 -1.69 1.68
CA ALA A 326 -18.09 -0.67 0.64
C ALA A 326 -19.22 0.38 0.66
N ARG A 327 -19.01 1.46 1.40
CA ARG A 327 -19.99 2.54 1.57
C ARG A 327 -19.97 3.46 0.35
N PRO A 328 -21.15 3.83 -0.19
CA PRO A 328 -21.22 4.90 -1.17
C PRO A 328 -20.89 6.23 -0.50
N THR A 329 -20.05 7.06 -1.12
CA THR A 329 -19.73 8.39 -0.61
C THR A 329 -20.72 9.41 -1.16
N VAL A 330 -21.39 10.14 -0.28
CA VAL A 330 -22.29 11.23 -0.65
C VAL A 330 -21.63 12.56 -0.33
N ILE A 331 -21.28 13.33 -1.36
CA ILE A 331 -20.68 14.66 -1.22
C ILE A 331 -21.75 15.69 -1.50
N ARG A 332 -21.85 16.70 -0.64
CA ARG A 332 -22.68 17.88 -0.89
C ARG A 332 -21.79 19.05 -1.27
N THR A 333 -21.96 19.52 -2.49
CA THR A 333 -21.39 20.78 -2.98
C THR A 333 -22.41 21.91 -2.80
N GLN A 334 -22.03 23.16 -3.03
CA GLN A 334 -22.91 24.33 -2.84
C GLN A 334 -24.25 24.20 -3.59
N ASP A 335 -24.23 23.60 -4.80
CA ASP A 335 -25.41 23.54 -5.67
C ASP A 335 -25.86 22.10 -6.02
N GLN A 336 -25.09 21.07 -5.66
CA GLN A 336 -25.35 19.68 -6.11
C GLN A 336 -24.94 18.64 -5.06
N VAL A 337 -25.61 17.48 -5.09
CA VAL A 337 -25.27 16.31 -4.27
C VAL A 337 -24.78 15.20 -5.18
N PHE A 338 -23.54 14.77 -5.00
CA PHE A 338 -22.93 13.69 -5.77
C PHE A 338 -22.91 12.42 -4.93
N ARG A 339 -23.38 11.31 -5.51
CA ARG A 339 -23.21 9.97 -4.94
C ARG A 339 -22.16 9.24 -5.76
N LEU A 340 -21.07 8.84 -5.12
CA LEU A 340 -19.98 8.08 -5.72
C LEU A 340 -20.09 6.63 -5.25
N GLU A 341 -19.97 5.71 -6.20
CA GLU A 341 -20.08 4.26 -5.99
C GLU A 341 -18.82 3.57 -6.53
N GLY A 342 -18.56 2.35 -6.05
CA GLY A 342 -17.37 1.59 -6.42
C GLY A 342 -16.26 1.68 -5.39
N THR A 343 -15.04 1.30 -5.78
CA THR A 343 -13.84 1.36 -4.91
C THR A 343 -13.46 2.81 -4.61
N LEU A 344 -12.74 3.04 -3.49
CA LEU A 344 -12.30 4.38 -3.09
C LEU A 344 -11.50 5.09 -4.20
N ASP A 345 -10.64 4.35 -4.90
CA ASP A 345 -9.86 4.88 -6.03
C ASP A 345 -10.76 5.32 -7.18
N ALA A 346 -11.73 4.49 -7.57
CA ALA A 346 -12.69 4.83 -8.62
C ALA A 346 -13.57 6.04 -8.24
N GLN A 347 -14.00 6.11 -6.97
CA GLN A 347 -14.74 7.26 -6.46
C GLN A 347 -13.90 8.54 -6.55
N TYR A 348 -12.62 8.48 -6.19
CA TYR A 348 -11.71 9.63 -6.23
C TYR A 348 -11.39 10.09 -7.65
N ASP A 349 -11.14 9.16 -8.58
CA ASP A 349 -10.90 9.50 -9.98
C ASP A 349 -12.13 10.17 -10.60
N THR A 350 -13.32 9.64 -10.30
CA THR A 350 -14.59 10.25 -10.71
C THR A 350 -14.72 11.65 -10.14
N TRP A 351 -14.42 11.83 -8.85
CA TRP A 351 -14.47 13.13 -8.19
C TRP A 351 -13.48 14.14 -8.80
N ARG A 352 -12.22 13.73 -9.03
CA ARG A 352 -11.22 14.61 -9.67
C ARG A 352 -11.59 14.94 -11.12
N GLY A 353 -12.30 14.05 -11.81
CA GLY A 353 -12.91 14.32 -13.11
C GLY A 353 -13.96 15.42 -13.01
N LEU A 354 -14.91 15.28 -12.08
CA LEU A 354 -15.96 16.28 -11.83
C LEU A 354 -15.40 17.65 -11.45
N LEU A 355 -14.37 17.71 -10.59
CA LEU A 355 -13.72 18.98 -10.22
C LEU A 355 -13.06 19.67 -11.43
N ARG A 356 -12.48 18.88 -12.35
CA ARG A 356 -11.92 19.40 -13.61
C ARG A 356 -13.03 19.91 -14.54
N ASP A 357 -14.13 19.19 -14.65
CA ASP A 357 -15.26 19.60 -15.49
C ASP A 357 -15.90 20.89 -14.95
N ILE A 358 -16.10 21.00 -13.63
CA ILE A 358 -16.56 22.22 -12.95
C ILE A 358 -15.59 23.37 -13.26
N TYR A 359 -14.28 23.13 -13.15
CA TYR A 359 -13.28 24.13 -13.50
C TYR A 359 -13.41 24.60 -14.96
N LEU A 360 -13.58 23.69 -15.92
CA LEU A 360 -13.72 24.07 -17.33
C LEU A 360 -15.01 24.86 -17.59
N ILE A 361 -16.12 24.46 -16.98
CA ILE A 361 -17.43 25.11 -17.17
C ILE A 361 -17.40 26.56 -16.67
N GLU A 362 -17.05 26.82 -15.40
CA GLU A 362 -17.07 28.23 -14.92
C GLU A 362 -15.92 29.08 -15.52
N THR A 363 -14.96 28.49 -16.26
CA THR A 363 -13.93 29.24 -17.02
C THR A 363 -14.42 29.58 -18.42
N GLY A 364 -15.05 28.62 -19.10
CA GLY A 364 -15.58 28.78 -20.46
C GLY A 364 -16.72 29.78 -20.54
N ASP A 365 -17.58 29.84 -19.51
CA ASP A 365 -18.74 30.75 -19.43
C ASP A 365 -18.35 32.24 -19.36
N GLN A 366 -17.07 32.57 -19.15
CA GLN A 366 -16.56 33.94 -19.14
C GLN A 366 -15.97 34.41 -20.48
N THR A 367 -15.94 33.55 -21.50
CA THR A 367 -15.43 33.89 -22.85
C THR A 367 -16.51 34.19 -23.88
N LEU A 368 -17.79 34.24 -23.45
CA LEU A 368 -18.95 34.68 -24.22
C LEU A 368 -19.56 35.93 -23.58
#